data_AF-A0A7C4BMJ8-F1
#
_entry.id   AF-A0A7C4BMJ8-F1
#
_cell.length_a   1.000
_cell.length_b   1.000
_cell.length_c   1.000
_cell.angle_alpha   90.00
_cell.angle_beta   90.00
_cell.angle_gamma   90.00
#
_symmetry.space_group_name_H-M   'P 1'
#
loop_
_entity.id
_entity.type
_entity.pdbx_description
1 polymer ?
#
loop_
_entity_poly.entity_id
_entity_poly.type
_entity_poly.pdbx_seq_one_letter_code
_entity_poly.pdbx_strand_id
1 'polypeptide(L)' 'MRLTIPEQELMTPGHKACQGCAGTLAMRYALKALGD' A
#
# COMPACT_ATOMS: atom_id res chain seq x y z
N MET A 1 16.98 -9.94 8.03
CA MET A 1 15.63 -9.76 8.62
C MET A 1 14.62 -10.03 7.52
N ARG A 2 13.64 -10.91 7.74
CA ARG A 2 12.57 -11.17 6.76
C ARG A 2 11.33 -10.42 7.20
N LEU A 3 10.79 -9.57 6.32
CA LEU A 3 9.54 -8.85 6.59
C LEU A 3 8.36 -9.82 6.45
N THR A 4 7.31 -9.63 7.26
CA THR A 4 6.06 -10.41 7.18
C THR A 4 5.05 -9.82 6.21
N ILE A 5 5.29 -8.60 5.73
CA ILE A 5 4.43 -7.90 4.78
C ILE A 5 4.82 -8.34 3.35
N PRO A 6 3.85 -8.66 2.47
CA PRO A 6 4.14 -9.05 1.09
C PRO A 6 4.88 -7.97 0.29
N GLU A 7 5.82 -8.42 -0.54
CA GLU A 7 6.58 -7.55 -1.44
C GLU A 7 5.71 -7.02 -2.58
N GLN A 8 4.75 -7.81 -3.05
CA GLN A 8 3.79 -7.45 -4.10
C GLN A 8 3.08 -6.12 -3.77
N GLU A 9 3.04 -5.24 -4.76
CA GLU A 9 2.46 -3.91 -4.64
C GLU A 9 1.40 -3.72 -5.72
N LEU A 10 0.13 -3.79 -5.31
CA LEU A 10 -1.00 -3.55 -6.20
C LEU A 10 -1.28 -2.05 -6.38
N MET A 11 -0.75 -1.20 -5.49
CA MET A 11 -0.96 0.24 -5.55
C MET A 11 0.16 0.93 -6.32
N THR A 12 -0.14 1.39 -7.54
CA THR A 12 0.84 2.06 -8.41
C THR A 12 1.01 3.55 -8.05
N PRO A 13 2.16 4.17 -8.37
CA PRO A 13 2.36 5.60 -8.21
C PRO A 13 1.39 6.43 -9.07
N GLY A 14 1.06 7.65 -8.63
CA GLY A 14 0.21 8.58 -9.41
C GLY A 14 -1.19 8.85 -8.84
N HIS A 15 -1.35 8.78 -7.51
CA HIS A 15 -2.60 9.13 -6.85
C HIS A 15 -2.76 10.65 -6.67
N LYS A 16 -4.00 11.13 -6.57
CA LYS A 16 -4.34 12.54 -6.28
C LYS A 16 -4.54 12.86 -4.79
N ALA A 17 -4.06 12.00 -3.90
CA ALA A 17 -4.12 12.24 -2.46
C ALA A 17 -3.10 13.29 -1.99
N CYS A 18 -3.35 13.90 -0.83
CA CYS A 18 -2.43 14.85 -0.21
C CYS A 18 -1.07 14.22 0.12
N GLN A 19 -0.05 15.07 0.26
CA GLN A 19 1.25 14.67 0.82
C GLN A 19 1.04 14.07 2.21
N GLY A 20 1.47 12.82 2.42
CA GLY A 20 1.28 12.11 3.69
C GLY A 20 -0.14 11.61 3.97
N CYS A 21 -1.00 11.48 2.95
CA CYS A 21 -2.38 11.00 3.14
C CYS A 21 -2.45 9.61 3.81
N ALA A 22 -3.01 9.57 5.03
CA ALA A 22 -3.19 8.33 5.77
C ALA A 22 -4.13 7.33 5.09
N GLY A 23 -5.17 7.80 4.39
CA GLY A 23 -6.10 6.93 3.66
C GLY A 23 -5.43 6.16 2.52
N THR A 24 -4.50 6.82 1.81
CA THR A 24 -3.72 6.18 0.74
C THR A 24 -2.73 5.17 1.30
N LEU A 25 -2.08 5.47 2.42
CA LEU A 25 -1.22 4.52 3.12
C LEU A 25 -2.02 3.30 3.62
N ALA A 26 -3.19 3.53 4.20
CA ALA A 26 -4.09 2.46 4.64
C ALA A 26 -4.52 1.57 3.47
N MET A 27 -4.92 2.17 2.34
CA MET A 27 -5.26 1.43 1.12
C MET A 27 -4.08 0.58 0.63
N ARG A 28 -2.86 1.14 0.60
CA ARG A 28 -1.64 0.41 0.22
C ARG A 28 -1.46 -0.86 1.06
N TYR A 29 -1.56 -0.75 2.39
CA TYR A 29 -1.43 -1.91 3.28
C TYR A 29 -2.60 -2.88 3.17
N ALA A 30 -3.83 -2.37 3.01
CA ALA A 30 -5.01 -3.20 2.80
C ALA A 30 -4.86 -4.05 1.53
N LEU A 31 -4.42 -3.46 0.43
CA LEU A 31 -4.18 -4.18 -0.83
C LEU A 31 -3.02 -5.19 -0.71
N LYS A 32 -2.01 -4.93 0.12
CA LYS A 32 -0.98 -5.92 0.45
C LYS A 32 -1.51 -7.11 1.25
N ALA A 33 -2.57 -6.91 2.04
CA ALA A 33 -3.19 -7.98 2.84
C ALA A 33 -4.26 -8.75 2.07
N LEU A 34 -4.95 -8.09 1.12
CA LEU A 34 -6.08 -8.64 0.37
C LEU A 34 -5.73 -9.12 -1.05
N GLY A 35 -4.57 -8.73 -1.58
CA GLY A 35 -4.08 -9.19 -2.87
C GLY A 35 -3.63 -10.65 -2.84
N ASP A 36 -3.58 -11.28 -4.01
CA ASP A 36 -3.13 -12.66 -4.21
C ASP A 36 -1.65 -12.89 -3.83
#